data_AF-A0A933Z6F6-F1
#
_entry.id   AF-A0A933Z6F6-F1
#
_cell.length_a   1.000
_cell.length_b   1.000
_cell.length_c   1.000
_cell.angle_alpha   90.00
_cell.angle_beta   90.00
_cell.angle_gamma   90.00
#
_symmetry.space_group_name_H-M   'P 1'
#
loop_
_entity.id
_entity.type
_entity.pdbx_description
1 polymer ?
#
loop_
_entity_poly.entity_id
_entity_poly.type
_entity_poly.pdbx_seq_one_letter_code
_entity_poly.pdbx_strand_id
1 'polypeptide(L)'
;MSAPEWYLAVNGQSQGPYAIEDLQSYLQQGQIAPDILVYGPGSSQWTPLNTVPALAGLMGGAGAMPPPPPLQSGPSADQIDYRIEGQEMQFVEIELDPGESALAEAGSMFYMSQGIGMQTIFGDARSGPQPQGLMDKLLGAGKRLLTGESLFMTLFTNNAPAGKERISFAAPYAGKIMPIHLADMGGELLCQKDAFLCAARGVALEIAFQKRVGVGLFGGEGFIMQRLLGDGWVFLHAGGTVLEYDLAPGETLRLDTGCLVAYLPGVDFDIEMAGGIKTALFGGEGLFMARLTGPGKVWMQSLPLSRLADRIYSAAPKGGGKQRDEGSILPGAISDIFGGK
;
A
#
# COMPACT_ATOMS: atom_id res chain seq x y z
N MET A 1 -38.43 34.04 34.42
CA MET A 1 -38.42 32.81 33.60
C MET A 1 -37.40 31.90 34.22
N SER A 2 -37.78 30.65 34.54
CA SER A 2 -36.85 29.66 35.09
C SER A 2 -35.70 29.41 34.09
N ALA A 3 -34.48 29.22 34.58
CA ALA A 3 -33.34 28.91 33.73
C ALA A 3 -33.61 27.61 32.93
N PRO A 4 -33.12 27.50 31.69
CA PRO A 4 -33.29 26.28 30.89
C PRO A 4 -32.58 25.10 31.56
N GLU A 5 -33.35 24.06 31.91
CA GLU A 5 -32.86 22.84 32.56
C GLU A 5 -32.52 21.74 31.54
N TRP A 6 -31.32 21.16 31.64
CA TRP A 6 -30.82 20.14 30.72
C TRP A 6 -30.57 18.79 31.42
N TYR A 7 -30.73 17.70 30.69
CA TYR A 7 -30.43 16.34 31.14
C TYR A 7 -29.40 15.68 30.23
N LEU A 8 -28.54 14.84 30.82
CA LEU A 8 -27.50 14.06 30.13
C LEU A 8 -27.82 12.56 30.18
N ALA A 9 -27.53 11.81 29.12
CA ALA A 9 -27.57 10.35 29.14
C ALA A 9 -26.20 9.79 29.51
N VAL A 10 -26.02 9.40 30.77
CA VAL A 10 -24.78 8.82 31.30
C VAL A 10 -25.03 7.34 31.61
N ASN A 11 -24.28 6.44 30.98
CA ASN A 11 -24.44 4.98 31.14
C ASN A 11 -25.89 4.48 30.90
N GLY A 12 -26.59 5.10 29.94
CA GLY A 12 -27.98 4.75 29.60
C GLY A 12 -29.03 5.23 30.61
N GLN A 13 -28.65 6.07 31.58
CA GLN A 13 -29.56 6.70 32.54
C GLN A 13 -29.57 8.22 32.36
N SER A 14 -30.74 8.83 32.55
CA SER A 14 -30.89 10.29 32.54
C SER A 14 -30.35 10.88 33.85
N GLN A 15 -29.47 11.88 33.77
CA GLN A 15 -28.94 12.65 34.90
C GLN A 15 -29.22 14.14 34.70
N GLY A 16 -29.61 14.85 35.76
CA GLY A 16 -29.98 16.27 35.73
C GLY A 16 -31.12 16.60 36.71
N PRO A 17 -31.68 17.83 36.68
CA PRO A 17 -31.40 18.89 35.72
C PRO A 17 -30.08 19.62 36.00
N TYR A 18 -29.37 19.99 34.94
CA TYR A 18 -28.18 20.84 34.97
C TYR A 18 -28.48 22.20 34.36
N ALA A 19 -27.87 23.25 34.91
CA ALA A 19 -27.85 24.55 34.26
C ALA A 19 -26.87 24.50 33.08
N ILE A 20 -27.04 25.41 32.13
CA ILE A 20 -26.22 25.44 30.91
C ILE A 20 -24.75 25.77 31.24
N GLU A 21 -24.51 26.53 32.31
CA GLU A 21 -23.19 26.90 32.82
C GLU A 21 -22.46 25.71 33.46
N ASP A 22 -23.20 24.79 34.10
CA ASP A 22 -22.63 23.57 34.68
C ASP A 22 -22.14 22.64 33.56
N LEU A 23 -22.93 22.48 32.50
CA LEU A 23 -22.55 21.69 31.33
C LEU A 23 -21.31 22.25 30.63
N GLN A 24 -21.20 23.58 30.53
CA GLN A 24 -20.00 24.24 30.02
C GLN A 24 -18.77 23.92 30.87
N SER A 25 -18.91 23.96 32.19
CA SER A 25 -17.84 23.66 33.13
C SER A 25 -17.40 22.19 33.01
N TYR A 26 -18.35 21.25 32.90
CA TYR A 26 -18.05 19.83 32.72
C TYR A 26 -17.34 19.52 31.39
N LEU A 27 -17.71 20.20 30.30
CA LEU A 27 -17.03 20.07 29.00
C LEU A 27 -15.59 20.58 29.07
N GLN A 28 -15.36 21.76 29.66
CA GLN A 28 -14.01 22.32 29.80
C GLN A 28 -13.09 21.46 30.68
N GLN A 29 -13.66 20.78 31.67
CA GLN A 29 -12.94 19.86 32.55
C GLN A 29 -12.80 18.44 31.96
N GLY A 30 -13.34 18.18 30.77
CA GLY A 30 -13.30 16.86 30.12
C GLY A 30 -14.12 15.78 30.82
N GLN A 31 -15.08 16.17 31.68
CA GLN A 31 -15.93 15.24 32.44
C GLN A 31 -17.06 14.64 31.61
N ILE A 32 -17.47 15.33 30.55
CA ILE A 32 -18.49 14.87 29.60
C ILE A 32 -17.98 15.06 28.17
N ALA A 33 -18.30 14.12 27.28
CA ALA A 33 -17.85 14.14 25.90
C ALA A 33 -18.78 14.99 25.01
N PRO A 34 -18.30 15.60 23.90
CA PRO A 34 -19.12 16.44 23.01
C PRO A 34 -20.27 15.70 22.31
N ASP A 35 -20.19 14.38 22.20
CA ASP A 35 -21.19 13.51 21.57
C ASP A 35 -22.20 12.91 22.58
N ILE A 36 -22.08 13.24 23.88
CA ILE A 36 -23.04 12.79 24.88
C ILE A 36 -24.46 13.22 24.52
N LEU A 37 -25.44 12.33 24.68
CA LEU A 37 -26.83 12.67 24.39
C LEU A 37 -27.39 13.59 25.48
N VAL A 38 -28.06 14.66 25.05
CA VAL A 38 -28.73 15.62 25.92
C VAL A 38 -30.21 15.75 25.58
N TYR A 39 -30.99 16.13 26.58
CA TYR A 39 -32.41 16.47 26.43
C TYR A 39 -32.70 17.77 27.19
N GLY A 40 -33.34 18.73 26.52
CA GLY A 40 -33.55 20.05 27.09
C GLY A 40 -34.60 20.88 26.33
N PRO A 41 -34.67 22.19 26.60
CA PRO A 41 -35.75 23.03 26.10
C PRO A 41 -35.77 23.11 24.56
N GLY A 42 -36.92 22.78 23.98
CA GLY A 42 -37.10 22.76 22.53
C GLY A 42 -36.66 21.46 21.84
N SER A 43 -36.11 20.49 22.57
CA SER A 43 -35.75 19.17 22.03
C SER A 43 -36.98 18.25 21.96
N SER A 44 -37.21 17.63 20.80
CA SER A 44 -38.22 16.57 20.63
C SER A 44 -37.66 15.16 20.89
N GLN A 45 -36.34 15.02 20.97
CA GLN A 45 -35.62 13.75 21.17
C GLN A 45 -34.25 13.98 21.80
N TRP A 46 -33.67 12.93 22.38
CA TRP A 46 -32.28 12.92 22.85
C TRP A 46 -31.35 13.17 21.67
N THR A 47 -30.49 14.17 21.82
CA THR A 47 -29.69 14.72 20.71
C THR A 47 -28.26 14.91 21.19
N PRO A 48 -27.23 14.60 20.38
CA PRO A 48 -25.84 14.82 20.79
C PRO A 48 -25.58 16.28 21.18
N LEU A 49 -24.85 16.51 22.29
CA LEU A 49 -24.61 17.82 22.87
C LEU A 49 -24.07 18.82 21.83
N ASN A 50 -23.11 18.38 21.00
CA ASN A 50 -22.48 19.18 19.96
C ASN A 50 -23.42 19.62 18.82
N THR A 51 -24.61 19.04 18.70
CA THR A 51 -25.59 19.40 17.68
C THR A 51 -26.66 20.37 18.19
N VAL A 52 -26.66 20.70 19.49
CA VAL A 52 -27.60 21.65 20.09
C VAL A 52 -27.07 23.08 19.90
N PRO A 53 -27.76 23.94 19.12
CA PRO A 53 -27.24 25.28 18.80
C PRO A 53 -26.97 26.17 20.02
N ALA A 54 -27.78 26.05 21.07
CA ALA A 54 -27.61 26.80 22.32
C ALA A 54 -26.34 26.38 23.11
N LEU A 55 -25.91 25.13 22.96
CA LEU A 55 -24.72 24.57 23.61
C LEU A 55 -23.49 24.63 22.70
N ALA A 56 -23.68 24.71 21.38
CA ALA A 56 -22.62 24.83 20.38
C ALA A 56 -21.72 26.06 20.60
N GLY A 57 -22.29 27.18 21.07
CA GLY A 57 -21.54 28.39 21.40
C GLY A 57 -20.66 28.28 22.65
N LEU A 58 -20.93 27.32 23.54
CA LEU A 58 -20.19 27.13 24.81
C LEU A 58 -18.90 26.33 24.65
N MET A 59 -18.77 25.62 23.53
CA MET A 59 -17.58 24.82 23.16
C MET A 59 -16.46 25.67 22.55
N GLY A 60 -16.44 26.98 22.83
CA GLY A 60 -15.39 27.96 22.50
C GLY A 60 -14.31 27.45 21.53
N GLY A 61 -14.55 27.61 20.23
CA GLY A 61 -13.53 27.36 19.20
C GLY A 61 -13.34 25.91 18.75
N ALA A 62 -14.24 24.98 19.06
CA ALA A 62 -14.49 23.84 18.19
C ALA A 62 -15.73 24.17 17.35
N GLY A 63 -15.51 24.88 16.24
CA GLY A 63 -16.55 24.95 15.20
C GLY A 63 -17.07 23.55 14.91
N ALA A 64 -18.30 23.46 14.38
CA ALA A 64 -18.68 22.31 13.55
C ALA A 64 -17.41 21.79 12.89
N MET A 65 -17.02 20.52 13.14
CA MET A 65 -15.84 19.97 12.47
C MET A 65 -15.98 20.48 11.04
N PRO A 66 -15.04 21.32 10.55
CA PRO A 66 -15.10 21.65 9.15
C PRO A 66 -15.24 20.29 8.46
N PRO A 67 -16.10 20.14 7.43
CA PRO A 67 -16.00 18.95 6.60
C PRO A 67 -14.50 18.72 6.41
N PRO A 68 -13.97 17.49 6.67
CA PRO A 68 -12.54 17.24 6.71
C PRO A 68 -11.94 18.07 5.58
N PRO A 69 -11.01 19.02 5.87
CA PRO A 69 -10.62 20.05 4.92
C PRO A 69 -10.51 19.37 3.57
N PRO A 70 -11.33 19.72 2.55
CA PRO A 70 -11.52 18.89 1.36
C PRO A 70 -10.14 18.47 0.94
N LEU A 71 -9.82 17.16 1.09
CA LEU A 71 -8.46 16.62 1.24
C LEU A 71 -7.48 17.70 0.84
N GLN A 72 -7.03 18.52 1.82
CA GLN A 72 -6.33 19.77 1.55
C GLN A 72 -5.47 19.50 0.34
N SER A 73 -5.81 20.10 -0.81
CA SER A 73 -5.27 19.67 -2.09
C SER A 73 -3.77 19.90 -2.01
N GLY A 74 -3.04 18.89 -1.52
CA GLY A 74 -1.73 18.57 -2.00
C GLY A 74 -1.87 18.64 -3.51
N PRO A 75 -0.87 19.21 -4.20
CA PRO A 75 -1.00 19.57 -5.60
C PRO A 75 -1.79 18.47 -6.31
N SER A 76 -2.97 18.84 -6.82
CA SER A 76 -3.88 17.90 -7.50
C SER A 76 -3.03 17.04 -8.40
N ALA A 77 -3.21 15.72 -8.34
CA ALA A 77 -2.34 14.85 -9.09
C ALA A 77 -2.34 15.25 -10.57
N ASP A 78 -1.18 15.12 -11.22
CA ASP A 78 -1.04 15.45 -12.63
C ASP A 78 -2.07 14.64 -13.45
N GLN A 79 -2.72 15.29 -14.40
CA GLN A 79 -3.79 14.67 -15.20
C GLN A 79 -3.18 13.93 -16.37
N ILE A 80 -2.71 12.72 -16.10
CA ILE A 80 -2.02 11.92 -17.10
C ILE A 80 -2.98 11.16 -18.01
N ASP A 81 -2.66 11.16 -19.30
CA ASP A 81 -3.28 10.26 -20.28
C ASP A 81 -2.50 8.94 -20.34
N TYR A 82 -3.18 7.83 -20.65
CA TYR A 82 -2.51 6.53 -20.75
C TYR A 82 -3.10 5.61 -21.81
N ARG A 83 -2.27 4.66 -22.26
CA ARG A 83 -2.67 3.53 -23.09
C ARG A 83 -2.02 2.24 -22.57
N ILE A 84 -2.83 1.22 -22.32
CA ILE A 84 -2.34 -0.12 -21.99
C ILE A 84 -2.25 -0.92 -23.28
N GLU A 85 -1.08 -1.47 -23.55
CA GLU A 85 -0.77 -2.25 -24.73
C GLU A 85 -0.54 -3.71 -24.36
N GLY A 86 -0.91 -4.61 -25.26
CA GLY A 86 -0.81 -6.06 -25.06
C GLY A 86 -2.08 -6.70 -24.48
N GLN A 87 -2.19 -8.01 -24.67
CA GLN A 87 -3.30 -8.81 -24.16
C GLN A 87 -2.86 -9.55 -22.90
N GLU A 88 -1.98 -10.55 -23.04
CA GLU A 88 -1.54 -11.41 -21.92
C GLU A 88 -0.36 -10.85 -21.13
N MET A 89 0.51 -10.10 -21.79
CA MET A 89 1.66 -9.43 -21.17
C MET A 89 1.57 -7.97 -21.55
N GLN A 90 1.29 -7.13 -20.56
CA GLN A 90 0.95 -5.74 -20.77
C GLN A 90 2.05 -4.79 -20.36
N PHE A 91 2.12 -3.66 -21.06
CA PHE A 91 2.84 -2.47 -20.62
C PHE A 91 1.90 -1.26 -20.71
N VAL A 92 2.18 -0.23 -19.94
CA VAL A 92 1.45 1.04 -20.00
C VAL A 92 2.33 2.11 -20.61
N GLU A 93 1.81 2.88 -21.55
CA GLU A 93 2.39 4.14 -22.04
C GLU A 93 1.61 5.29 -21.42
N ILE A 94 2.31 6.14 -20.68
CA ILE A 94 1.79 7.39 -20.12
C ILE A 94 2.21 8.53 -21.03
N GLU A 95 1.26 9.38 -21.37
CA GLU A 95 1.47 10.59 -22.14
C GLU A 95 1.37 11.80 -21.19
N LEU A 96 2.41 12.63 -21.20
CA LEU A 96 2.60 13.74 -20.26
C LEU A 96 2.64 15.06 -21.03
N ASP A 97 1.82 16.03 -20.63
CA ASP A 97 1.95 17.42 -21.06
C ASP A 97 3.20 18.09 -20.45
N PRO A 98 3.70 19.20 -21.01
CA PRO A 98 4.86 19.90 -20.47
C PRO A 98 4.74 20.21 -18.97
N GLY A 99 5.71 19.73 -18.17
CA GLY A 99 5.74 19.88 -16.72
C GLY A 99 4.99 18.79 -15.93
N GLU A 100 4.20 17.95 -16.59
CA GLU A 100 3.57 16.80 -15.94
C GLU A 100 4.58 15.69 -15.68
N SER A 101 4.27 14.85 -14.69
CA SER A 101 5.16 13.78 -14.25
C SER A 101 4.43 12.51 -13.84
N ALA A 102 5.12 11.39 -14.06
CA ALA A 102 4.76 10.08 -13.52
C ALA A 102 5.84 9.61 -12.54
N LEU A 103 5.45 8.84 -11.52
CA LEU A 103 6.35 8.23 -10.54
C LEU A 103 6.30 6.71 -10.67
N ALA A 104 7.45 6.05 -10.58
CA ALA A 104 7.55 4.59 -10.63
C ALA A 104 8.72 4.05 -9.79
N GLU A 105 8.64 2.79 -9.37
CA GLU A 105 9.77 2.11 -8.74
C GLU A 105 10.89 1.87 -9.76
N ALA A 106 12.14 1.87 -9.28
CA ALA A 106 13.29 1.63 -10.12
C ALA A 106 13.22 0.26 -10.83
N GLY A 107 13.53 0.23 -12.13
CA GLY A 107 13.56 -1.00 -12.93
C GLY A 107 12.27 -1.35 -13.66
N SER A 108 11.20 -0.57 -13.49
CA SER A 108 9.93 -0.74 -14.22
C SER A 108 9.86 -0.01 -15.57
N MET A 109 10.75 0.96 -15.80
CA MET A 109 10.78 1.73 -17.06
C MET A 109 11.13 0.83 -18.25
N PHE A 110 10.30 0.89 -19.29
CA PHE A 110 10.52 0.19 -20.55
C PHE A 110 11.18 1.10 -21.61
N TYR A 111 10.56 2.23 -21.96
CA TYR A 111 11.15 3.26 -22.81
C TYR A 111 10.62 4.65 -22.46
N MET A 112 11.31 5.68 -22.91
CA MET A 112 10.86 7.06 -22.81
C MET A 112 11.27 7.86 -24.04
N SER A 113 10.48 8.88 -24.37
CA SER A 113 10.83 9.86 -25.39
C SER A 113 11.93 10.79 -24.92
N GLN A 114 12.57 11.50 -25.85
CA GLN A 114 13.74 12.35 -25.58
C GLN A 114 13.45 13.49 -24.59
N GLY A 115 12.22 14.02 -24.55
CA GLY A 115 11.85 15.14 -23.68
C GLY A 115 11.65 14.77 -22.21
N ILE A 116 11.66 13.47 -21.87
CA ILE A 116 11.48 13.01 -20.49
C ILE A 116 12.79 13.09 -19.70
N GLY A 117 12.77 13.86 -18.62
CA GLY A 117 13.84 13.85 -17.60
C GLY A 117 13.52 12.87 -16.48
N MET A 118 14.57 12.32 -15.86
CA MET A 118 14.46 11.39 -14.73
C MET A 118 15.10 12.01 -13.49
N GLN A 119 14.40 11.91 -12.36
CA GLN A 119 14.92 12.29 -11.05
C GLN A 119 14.63 11.20 -10.03
N THR A 120 15.66 10.67 -9.38
CA THR A 120 15.49 9.79 -8.23
C THR A 120 15.06 10.60 -7.02
N ILE A 121 13.95 10.20 -6.41
CA ILE A 121 13.41 10.78 -5.19
C ILE A 121 13.49 9.76 -4.04
N PHE A 122 13.78 10.26 -2.84
CA PHE A 122 13.84 9.47 -1.62
C PHE A 122 12.73 9.93 -0.68
N GLY A 123 11.83 9.02 -0.32
CA GLY A 123 10.71 9.30 0.58
C GLY A 123 9.49 9.91 -0.14
N ASP A 124 8.69 10.69 0.60
CA ASP A 124 7.37 11.20 0.17
C ASP A 124 7.44 12.03 -1.14
N ALA A 125 6.79 11.51 -2.18
CA ALA A 125 6.69 12.07 -3.52
C ALA A 125 5.91 13.39 -3.61
N ARG A 126 5.34 13.88 -2.51
CA ARG A 126 4.70 15.21 -2.43
C ARG A 126 5.69 16.36 -2.40
N SER A 127 6.94 16.10 -2.02
CA SER A 127 7.97 17.14 -1.97
C SER A 127 8.56 17.32 -3.36
N GLY A 128 8.47 18.53 -3.92
CA GLY A 128 9.13 18.91 -5.17
C GLY A 128 10.66 18.68 -5.15
N PRO A 129 11.38 19.07 -6.21
CA PRO A 129 12.78 18.67 -6.43
C PRO A 129 13.65 18.88 -5.19
N GLN A 130 14.07 17.76 -4.57
CA GLN A 130 14.93 17.81 -3.39
C GLN A 130 16.32 18.34 -3.78
N PRO A 131 16.95 19.19 -2.95
CA PRO A 131 18.27 19.71 -3.22
C PRO A 131 19.31 18.59 -3.28
N GLN A 132 20.15 18.66 -4.32
CA GLN A 132 21.18 17.70 -4.73
C GLN A 132 22.14 17.23 -3.59
N GLY A 133 22.22 17.98 -2.49
CA GLY A 133 23.11 17.69 -1.36
C GLY A 133 22.63 16.69 -0.29
N LEU A 134 21.39 16.19 -0.36
CA LEU A 134 20.91 15.13 0.57
C LEU A 134 21.38 13.73 0.12
N MET A 135 21.40 13.49 -1.19
CA MET A 135 21.91 12.27 -1.83
C MET A 135 23.41 12.06 -1.53
N ASP A 136 24.22 13.12 -1.62
CA ASP A 136 25.65 13.09 -1.27
C ASP A 136 25.88 12.83 0.23
N LYS A 137 24.97 13.30 1.09
CA LYS A 137 25.02 13.01 2.55
C LYS A 137 24.62 11.56 2.87
N LEU A 138 23.72 10.95 2.10
CA LEU A 138 23.32 9.55 2.25
C LEU A 138 24.38 8.58 1.68
N LEU A 139 25.03 8.93 0.57
CA LEU A 139 26.18 8.20 0.04
C LEU A 139 27.41 8.31 0.96
N GLY A 140 27.61 9.45 1.62
CA GLY A 140 28.66 9.67 2.61
C GLY A 140 28.39 9.03 3.99
N ALA A 141 27.12 8.85 4.36
CA ALA A 141 26.69 8.12 5.56
C ALA A 141 26.75 6.59 5.29
N GLY A 142 27.96 6.06 5.22
CA GLY A 142 28.26 4.73 4.71
C GLY A 142 27.42 3.58 5.27
N LYS A 143 27.13 2.59 4.40
CA LYS A 143 26.77 1.18 4.66
C LYS A 143 25.72 0.88 5.76
N ARG A 144 24.98 1.87 6.26
CA ARG A 144 23.96 1.75 7.30
C ARG A 144 22.69 2.54 6.96
N LEU A 145 22.20 2.44 5.74
CA LEU A 145 20.75 2.52 5.50
C LEU A 145 20.13 1.18 5.93
N LEU A 146 20.16 0.96 7.25
CA LEU A 146 19.53 -0.13 7.99
C LEU A 146 18.26 0.39 8.67
N THR A 147 17.43 1.11 7.92
CA THR A 147 16.06 1.45 8.30
C THR A 147 15.24 1.07 7.08
N GLY A 148 14.53 -0.05 7.14
CA GLY A 148 13.84 -0.71 6.01
C GLY A 148 12.64 0.07 5.49
N GLU A 149 12.85 1.32 5.10
CA GLU A 149 11.83 2.36 4.85
C GLU A 149 12.08 3.14 3.54
N SER A 150 13.22 2.96 2.86
CA SER A 150 13.52 3.78 1.66
C SER A 150 12.92 3.18 0.41
N LEU A 151 11.68 3.57 0.06
CA LEU A 151 11.16 3.43 -1.29
C LEU A 151 11.98 4.35 -2.21
N PHE A 152 12.79 3.76 -3.08
CA PHE A 152 13.49 4.49 -4.12
C PHE A 152 12.54 4.66 -5.29
N MET A 153 12.01 5.88 -5.44
CA MET A 153 11.09 6.21 -6.50
C MET A 153 11.83 7.04 -7.56
N THR A 154 11.44 6.89 -8.82
CA THR A 154 11.92 7.73 -9.91
C THR A 154 10.76 8.55 -10.43
N LEU A 155 10.96 9.87 -10.48
CA LEU A 155 10.03 10.82 -11.09
C LEU A 155 10.46 11.05 -12.56
N PHE A 156 9.52 10.89 -13.47
CA PHE A 156 9.69 11.08 -14.90
C PHE A 156 8.89 12.30 -15.32
N THR A 157 9.54 13.37 -15.75
CA THR A 157 8.91 14.66 -16.04
C THR A 157 9.10 15.04 -17.50
N ASN A 158 8.02 15.51 -18.16
CA ASN A 158 8.15 16.12 -19.47
C ASN A 158 8.81 17.51 -19.36
N ASN A 159 10.05 17.62 -19.80
CA ASN A 159 10.83 18.85 -19.83
C ASN A 159 10.85 19.53 -21.20
N ALA A 160 10.11 19.00 -22.18
CA ALA A 160 10.00 19.62 -23.50
C ALA A 160 9.27 20.97 -23.37
N PRO A 161 9.68 21.99 -24.13
CA PRO A 161 9.06 23.31 -24.06
C PRO A 161 7.61 23.34 -24.58
N ALA A 162 7.24 22.37 -25.42
CA ALA A 162 5.90 22.19 -25.96
C ALA A 162 5.72 20.75 -26.44
N GLY A 163 4.47 20.31 -26.52
CA GLY A 163 4.11 18.98 -27.01
C GLY A 163 4.14 17.92 -25.91
N LYS A 164 3.41 16.84 -26.18
CA LYS A 164 3.31 15.71 -25.27
C LYS A 164 4.48 14.76 -25.47
N GLU A 165 5.02 14.27 -24.37
CA GLU A 165 6.08 13.27 -24.34
C GLU A 165 5.55 11.98 -23.71
N ARG A 166 6.27 10.87 -23.94
CA ARG A 166 5.80 9.54 -23.55
C ARG A 166 6.81 8.83 -22.68
N ILE A 167 6.32 8.16 -21.65
CA ILE A 167 7.08 7.28 -20.77
C ILE A 167 6.30 5.98 -20.63
N SER A 168 6.98 4.85 -20.72
CA SER A 168 6.35 3.54 -20.66
C SER A 168 6.92 2.69 -19.54
N PHE A 169 6.04 1.92 -18.88
CA PHE A 169 6.37 1.03 -17.77
C PHE A 169 5.85 -0.39 -18.03
N ALA A 170 6.67 -1.36 -17.66
CA ALA A 170 6.35 -2.78 -17.73
C ALA A 170 6.84 -3.50 -16.46
N ALA A 171 6.05 -4.43 -15.96
CA ALA A 171 6.46 -5.25 -14.83
C ALA A 171 7.44 -6.37 -15.26
N PRO A 172 8.29 -6.88 -14.36
CA PRO A 172 9.32 -7.85 -14.70
C PRO A 172 8.80 -9.30 -14.86
N TYR A 173 7.48 -9.51 -14.87
CA TYR A 173 6.84 -10.82 -15.02
C TYR A 173 5.52 -10.72 -15.80
N ALA A 174 5.04 -11.87 -16.28
CA ALA A 174 3.85 -11.93 -17.13
C ALA A 174 2.58 -11.65 -16.32
N GLY A 175 1.75 -10.73 -16.82
CA GLY A 175 0.51 -10.34 -16.16
C GLY A 175 -0.19 -9.16 -16.80
N LYS A 176 -1.25 -8.69 -16.12
CA LYS A 176 -2.11 -7.59 -16.55
C LYS A 176 -1.81 -6.32 -15.75
N ILE A 177 -2.11 -5.17 -16.34
CA ILE A 177 -2.05 -3.87 -15.67
C ILE A 177 -3.47 -3.42 -15.33
N MET A 178 -3.67 -3.02 -14.09
CA MET A 178 -4.92 -2.48 -13.56
C MET A 178 -4.79 -0.96 -13.40
N PRO A 179 -5.42 -0.15 -14.27
CA PRO A 179 -5.52 1.28 -14.06
C PRO A 179 -6.59 1.58 -13.01
N ILE A 180 -6.24 2.31 -11.97
CA ILE A 180 -7.14 2.69 -10.87
C ILE A 180 -7.06 4.21 -10.70
N HIS A 181 -8.19 4.88 -10.81
CA HIS A 181 -8.31 6.30 -10.48
C HIS A 181 -8.64 6.43 -8.99
N LEU A 182 -7.72 6.98 -8.19
CA LEU A 182 -7.90 7.00 -6.73
C LEU A 182 -9.11 7.83 -6.30
N ALA A 183 -9.45 8.90 -7.03
CA ALA A 183 -10.64 9.70 -6.72
C ALA A 183 -11.94 8.87 -6.75
N ASP A 184 -12.02 7.90 -7.67
CA ASP A 184 -13.18 7.01 -7.81
C ASP A 184 -13.28 6.00 -6.65
N MET A 185 -12.15 5.75 -5.98
CA MET A 185 -12.01 4.82 -4.85
C MET A 185 -12.12 5.52 -3.49
N GLY A 186 -12.49 6.80 -3.44
CA GLY A 186 -12.55 7.58 -2.19
C GLY A 186 -11.20 8.13 -1.74
N GLY A 187 -10.20 8.13 -2.63
CA GLY A 187 -8.88 8.75 -2.44
C GLY A 187 -7.82 7.87 -1.78
N GLU A 188 -8.13 6.60 -1.51
CA GLU A 188 -7.23 5.67 -0.82
C GLU A 188 -7.34 4.24 -1.38
N LEU A 189 -6.18 3.59 -1.54
CA LEU A 189 -6.07 2.18 -1.92
C LEU A 189 -4.90 1.52 -1.17
N LEU A 190 -5.07 0.29 -0.70
CA LEU A 190 -3.97 -0.50 -0.15
C LEU A 190 -3.52 -1.52 -1.18
N CYS A 191 -2.23 -1.58 -1.51
CA CYS A 191 -1.68 -2.53 -2.48
C CYS A 191 -0.43 -3.24 -1.96
N GLN A 192 -0.17 -4.45 -2.44
CA GLN A 192 1.09 -5.14 -2.17
C GLN A 192 2.22 -4.40 -2.88
N LYS A 193 3.39 -4.28 -2.23
CA LYS A 193 4.53 -3.51 -2.77
C LYS A 193 4.90 -3.90 -4.21
N ASP A 194 5.08 -5.18 -4.48
CA ASP A 194 5.50 -5.66 -5.83
C ASP A 194 4.36 -5.61 -6.87
N ALA A 195 3.15 -5.22 -6.46
CA ALA A 195 2.05 -4.93 -7.37
C ALA A 195 2.05 -3.46 -7.83
N PHE A 196 2.70 -2.54 -7.12
CA PHE A 196 2.79 -1.15 -7.56
C PHE A 196 3.68 -1.03 -8.81
N LEU A 197 3.17 -0.43 -9.90
CA LEU A 197 3.94 -0.21 -11.12
C LEU A 197 4.34 1.26 -11.27
N CYS A 198 3.35 2.15 -11.38
CA CYS A 198 3.55 3.59 -11.48
C CYS A 198 2.30 4.37 -11.07
N ALA A 199 2.43 5.69 -10.90
CA ALA A 199 1.30 6.59 -10.63
C ALA A 199 1.56 8.01 -11.17
N ALA A 200 0.51 8.83 -11.21
CA ALA A 200 0.62 10.27 -11.44
C ALA A 200 1.34 10.96 -10.28
N ARG A 201 2.16 11.98 -10.58
CA ARG A 201 2.74 12.86 -9.54
C ARG A 201 1.61 13.51 -8.74
N GLY A 202 1.70 13.43 -7.42
CA GLY A 202 0.65 13.87 -6.49
C GLY A 202 0.07 12.71 -5.67
N VAL A 203 0.17 11.47 -6.18
CA VAL A 203 -0.13 10.28 -5.39
C VAL A 203 0.99 10.04 -4.36
N ALA A 204 0.60 9.95 -3.09
CA ALA A 204 1.51 9.61 -1.99
C ALA A 204 1.53 8.11 -1.75
N LEU A 205 2.72 7.58 -1.48
CA LEU A 205 2.98 6.18 -1.18
C LEU A 205 3.50 6.08 0.26
N GLU A 206 2.79 5.33 1.08
CA GLU A 206 3.14 5.10 2.48
C GLU A 206 3.19 3.61 2.77
N ILE A 207 3.96 3.19 3.78
CA ILE A 207 3.91 1.79 4.24
C ILE A 207 2.69 1.65 5.17
N ALA A 208 1.73 0.81 4.77
CA ALA A 208 0.53 0.53 5.56
C ALA A 208 0.76 -0.61 6.55
N PHE A 209 1.51 -1.63 6.11
CA PHE A 209 1.77 -2.84 6.89
C PHE A 209 3.07 -3.47 6.43
N GLN A 210 3.86 -3.99 7.39
CA GLN A 210 5.06 -4.75 7.09
C GLN A 210 5.19 -5.92 8.06
N LYS A 211 5.46 -7.10 7.51
CA LYS A 211 5.76 -8.31 8.29
C LYS A 211 6.92 -9.04 7.64
N ARG A 212 7.93 -9.39 8.46
CA ARG A 212 9.15 -10.11 8.00
C ARG A 212 8.90 -11.59 7.70
N VAL A 213 7.91 -11.87 6.87
CA VAL A 213 7.54 -13.20 6.37
C VAL A 213 7.94 -13.31 4.91
N GLY A 214 8.37 -14.50 4.48
CA GLY A 214 8.78 -14.71 3.08
C GLY A 214 9.96 -13.84 2.64
N VAL A 215 10.86 -13.44 3.54
CA VAL A 215 11.97 -12.52 3.23
C VAL A 215 12.83 -12.98 2.03
N GLY A 216 12.99 -14.29 1.79
CA GLY A 216 13.72 -14.79 0.62
C GLY A 216 12.97 -14.63 -0.72
N LEU A 217 11.66 -14.41 -0.67
CA LEU A 217 10.76 -14.34 -1.82
C LEU A 217 10.27 -12.93 -2.13
N PHE A 218 10.24 -12.09 -1.11
CA PHE A 218 9.84 -10.68 -1.18
C PHE A 218 11.05 -9.76 -0.99
N GLY A 219 12.13 -10.01 -1.74
CA GLY A 219 13.25 -9.07 -1.87
C GLY A 219 14.07 -8.77 -0.60
N GLY A 220 13.98 -9.60 0.45
CA GLY A 220 14.74 -9.44 1.70
C GLY A 220 14.01 -8.65 2.81
N GLU A 221 12.99 -7.86 2.45
CA GLU A 221 12.25 -7.00 3.38
C GLU A 221 11.06 -7.73 4.03
N GLY A 222 10.57 -8.77 3.35
CA GLY A 222 9.36 -9.50 3.74
C GLY A 222 8.12 -8.93 3.06
N PHE A 223 6.95 -9.30 3.57
CA PHE A 223 5.69 -8.84 3.00
C PHE A 223 5.38 -7.39 3.42
N ILE A 224 5.14 -6.54 2.42
CA ILE A 224 4.83 -5.11 2.60
C ILE A 224 3.54 -4.78 1.85
N MET A 225 2.63 -4.11 2.54
CA MET A 225 1.52 -3.39 1.93
C MET A 225 1.83 -1.90 1.95
N GLN A 226 1.60 -1.27 0.81
CA GLN A 226 1.64 0.17 0.63
C GLN A 226 0.21 0.72 0.70
N ARG A 227 0.08 1.93 1.25
CA ARG A 227 -1.12 2.76 1.17
C ARG A 227 -0.86 3.85 0.14
N LEU A 228 -1.74 3.95 -0.84
CA LEU A 228 -1.73 4.94 -1.90
C LEU A 228 -2.80 5.99 -1.62
N LEU A 229 -2.42 7.26 -1.58
CA LEU A 229 -3.31 8.37 -1.22
C LEU A 229 -3.27 9.48 -2.27
N GLY A 230 -4.43 9.95 -2.71
CA GLY A 230 -4.52 11.08 -3.64
C GLY A 230 -5.75 10.99 -4.53
N ASP A 231 -5.75 11.77 -5.60
CA ASP A 231 -6.84 11.89 -6.57
C ASP A 231 -6.43 11.47 -7.99
N GLY A 232 -5.18 11.05 -8.19
CA GLY A 232 -4.63 10.70 -9.50
C GLY A 232 -4.76 9.24 -9.90
N TRP A 233 -4.29 8.96 -11.12
CA TRP A 233 -4.15 7.61 -11.65
C TRP A 233 -3.01 6.83 -10.97
N VAL A 234 -3.28 5.57 -10.67
CA VAL A 234 -2.32 4.56 -10.23
C VAL A 234 -2.43 3.37 -11.18
N PHE A 235 -1.31 2.75 -11.47
CA PHE A 235 -1.23 1.53 -12.24
C PHE A 235 -0.63 0.44 -11.36
N LEU A 236 -1.40 -0.62 -11.16
CA LEU A 236 -0.94 -1.83 -10.48
C LEU A 236 -0.68 -2.93 -11.51
N HIS A 237 0.29 -3.79 -11.24
CA HIS A 237 0.53 -5.01 -11.99
C HIS A 237 0.06 -6.23 -11.20
N ALA A 238 -0.60 -7.15 -11.90
CA ALA A 238 -1.06 -8.42 -11.37
C ALA A 238 -0.55 -9.57 -12.24
N GLY A 239 0.24 -10.46 -11.63
CA GLY A 239 0.83 -11.61 -12.30
C GLY A 239 -0.19 -12.65 -12.75
N GLY A 240 -0.12 -13.05 -14.01
CA GLY A 240 -1.12 -13.90 -14.64
C GLY A 240 -2.44 -13.17 -14.87
N THR A 241 -3.50 -13.62 -14.20
CA THR A 241 -4.87 -13.11 -14.36
C THR A 241 -5.35 -12.43 -13.08
N VAL A 242 -6.09 -11.33 -13.26
CA VAL A 242 -6.75 -10.59 -12.18
C VAL A 242 -8.07 -11.24 -11.82
N LEU A 243 -8.34 -11.38 -10.52
CA LEU A 243 -9.67 -11.65 -9.98
C LEU A 243 -10.09 -10.50 -9.07
N GLU A 244 -11.24 -9.91 -9.36
CA GLU A 244 -11.91 -8.94 -8.49
C GLU A 244 -12.93 -9.65 -7.61
N TYR A 245 -12.97 -9.30 -6.33
CA TYR A 245 -13.88 -9.90 -5.37
C TYR A 245 -14.44 -8.84 -4.42
N ASP A 246 -15.76 -8.74 -4.34
CA ASP A 246 -16.45 -7.84 -3.41
C ASP A 246 -16.85 -8.63 -2.16
N LEU A 247 -16.17 -8.37 -1.03
CA LEU A 247 -16.49 -9.00 0.25
C LEU A 247 -17.71 -8.32 0.87
N ALA A 248 -18.71 -9.12 1.25
CA ALA A 248 -19.82 -8.65 2.06
C ALA A 248 -19.36 -8.35 3.51
N PRO A 249 -20.13 -7.57 4.29
CA PRO A 249 -19.83 -7.33 5.70
C PRO A 249 -19.68 -8.65 6.48
N GLY A 250 -18.53 -8.85 7.12
CA GLY A 250 -18.22 -10.06 7.90
C GLY A 250 -17.85 -11.30 7.06
N GLU A 251 -17.95 -11.23 5.74
CA GLU A 251 -17.45 -12.30 4.86
C GLU A 251 -15.92 -12.33 4.94
N THR A 252 -15.36 -13.53 5.05
CA THR A 252 -13.91 -13.72 5.18
C THR A 252 -13.36 -14.55 4.03
N LEU A 253 -12.38 -14.00 3.34
CA LEU A 253 -11.60 -14.65 2.31
C LEU A 253 -10.19 -14.96 2.83
N ARG A 254 -9.69 -16.15 2.52
CA ARG A 254 -8.32 -16.55 2.82
C ARG A 254 -7.61 -16.94 1.53
N LEU A 255 -6.41 -16.41 1.32
CA LEU A 255 -5.60 -16.71 0.15
C LEU A 255 -4.10 -16.80 0.49
N ASP A 256 -3.34 -17.36 -0.45
CA ASP A 256 -1.88 -17.25 -0.45
C ASP A 256 -1.47 -15.77 -0.36
N THR A 257 -0.57 -15.44 0.56
CA THR A 257 -0.16 -14.06 0.82
C THR A 257 0.38 -13.36 -0.44
N GLY A 258 1.09 -14.06 -1.32
CA GLY A 258 1.61 -13.48 -2.56
C GLY A 258 0.51 -13.19 -3.60
N CYS A 259 -0.63 -13.87 -3.53
CA CYS A 259 -1.74 -13.69 -4.47
C CYS A 259 -2.56 -12.41 -4.21
N LEU A 260 -2.32 -11.68 -3.11
CA LEU A 260 -2.97 -10.41 -2.85
C LEU A 260 -2.33 -9.30 -3.69
N VAL A 261 -3.14 -8.56 -4.46
CA VAL A 261 -2.68 -7.40 -5.24
C VAL A 261 -3.05 -6.11 -4.53
N ALA A 262 -4.33 -5.92 -4.19
CA ALA A 262 -4.82 -4.72 -3.54
C ALA A 262 -6.17 -4.94 -2.83
N TYR A 263 -6.56 -4.02 -1.96
CA TYR A 263 -7.90 -3.95 -1.38
C TYR A 263 -8.27 -2.51 -0.99
N LEU A 264 -9.58 -2.25 -0.93
CA LEU A 264 -10.11 -0.96 -0.50
C LEU A 264 -10.13 -0.79 1.03
N PRO A 265 -10.06 0.45 1.53
CA PRO A 265 -10.36 0.74 2.93
C PRO A 265 -11.70 0.13 3.36
N GLY A 266 -11.74 -0.43 4.57
CA GLY A 266 -12.91 -1.15 5.11
C GLY A 266 -12.73 -2.66 5.16
N VAL A 267 -11.80 -3.21 4.38
CA VAL A 267 -11.39 -4.62 4.50
C VAL A 267 -10.36 -4.77 5.63
N ASP A 268 -10.67 -5.59 6.62
CA ASP A 268 -9.73 -5.98 7.67
C ASP A 268 -8.74 -7.01 7.11
N PHE A 269 -7.44 -6.79 7.30
CA PHE A 269 -6.37 -7.59 6.73
C PHE A 269 -5.40 -8.07 7.81
N ASP A 270 -5.10 -9.37 7.81
CA ASP A 270 -4.04 -9.96 8.63
C ASP A 270 -3.32 -11.09 7.89
N ILE A 271 -2.11 -11.42 8.34
CA ILE A 271 -1.34 -12.57 7.85
C ILE A 271 -1.29 -13.63 8.95
N GLU A 272 -1.89 -14.78 8.67
CA GLU A 272 -1.91 -15.95 9.53
C GLU A 272 -0.88 -16.98 9.08
N MET A 273 -0.39 -17.80 10.02
CA MET A 273 0.45 -18.94 9.67
C MET A 273 -0.43 -20.11 9.22
N ALA A 274 -0.15 -20.64 8.04
CA ALA A 274 -0.87 -21.76 7.45
C ALA A 274 -0.36 -23.08 8.05
N GLY A 275 -1.07 -23.62 9.05
CA GLY A 275 -0.76 -24.92 9.64
C GLY A 275 0.56 -24.99 10.41
N GLY A 276 1.05 -26.21 10.66
CA GLY A 276 2.31 -26.44 11.40
C GLY A 276 3.54 -26.55 10.49
N ILE A 277 4.74 -26.44 11.08
CA ILE A 277 6.05 -26.52 10.40
C ILE A 277 6.20 -27.72 9.44
N LYS A 278 5.51 -28.84 9.72
CA LYS A 278 5.52 -30.02 8.86
C LYS A 278 4.82 -29.77 7.50
N THR A 279 3.70 -29.06 7.48
CA THR A 279 2.99 -28.73 6.24
C THR A 279 3.83 -27.81 5.35
N ALA A 280 4.57 -26.88 5.94
CA ALA A 280 5.48 -25.99 5.24
C ALA A 280 6.65 -26.68 4.53
N LEU A 281 7.20 -27.73 5.15
CA LEU A 281 8.36 -28.48 4.63
C LEU A 281 7.96 -29.48 3.52
N PHE A 282 6.72 -29.96 3.51
CA PHE A 282 6.28 -31.05 2.65
C PHE A 282 5.13 -30.70 1.69
N GLY A 283 4.44 -29.58 1.90
CA GLY A 283 3.21 -29.23 1.17
C GLY A 283 3.40 -28.32 -0.04
N GLY A 284 4.52 -27.60 -0.15
CA GLY A 284 4.75 -26.64 -1.24
C GLY A 284 3.82 -25.41 -1.26
N GLU A 285 2.80 -25.38 -0.40
CA GLU A 285 1.95 -24.23 -0.13
C GLU A 285 2.64 -23.31 0.90
N GLY A 286 2.59 -22.00 0.68
CA GLY A 286 3.27 -21.01 1.50
C GLY A 286 2.91 -21.11 2.99
N LEU A 287 3.88 -20.85 3.86
CA LEU A 287 3.75 -20.83 5.33
C LEU A 287 2.72 -19.84 5.88
N PHE A 288 2.28 -18.89 5.06
CA PHE A 288 1.52 -17.73 5.48
C PHE A 288 0.34 -17.49 4.52
N MET A 289 -0.85 -17.30 5.09
CA MET A 289 -2.06 -16.93 4.37
C MET A 289 -2.48 -15.53 4.74
N ALA A 290 -2.94 -14.76 3.76
CA ALA A 290 -3.66 -13.53 4.00
C ALA A 290 -5.12 -13.85 4.36
N ARG A 291 -5.63 -13.24 5.42
CA ARG A 291 -7.04 -13.23 5.81
C ARG A 291 -7.60 -11.84 5.56
N LEU A 292 -8.67 -11.75 4.78
CA LEU A 292 -9.36 -10.51 4.48
C LEU A 292 -10.83 -10.64 4.91
N THR A 293 -11.32 -9.70 5.70
CA THR A 293 -12.71 -9.69 6.17
C THR A 293 -13.39 -8.39 5.74
N GLY A 294 -14.52 -8.51 5.05
CA GLY A 294 -15.24 -7.39 4.46
C GLY A 294 -16.01 -6.51 5.47
N PRO A 295 -16.58 -5.39 4.98
CA PRO A 295 -16.89 -5.16 3.58
C PRO A 295 -15.79 -4.47 2.75
N GLY A 296 -15.72 -4.80 1.46
CA GLY A 296 -14.92 -4.04 0.49
C GLY A 296 -14.39 -4.87 -0.68
N LYS A 297 -13.83 -4.18 -1.67
CA LYS A 297 -13.28 -4.80 -2.88
C LYS A 297 -11.84 -5.25 -2.65
N VAL A 298 -11.52 -6.43 -3.18
CA VAL A 298 -10.19 -7.05 -3.15
C VAL A 298 -9.80 -7.45 -4.57
N TRP A 299 -8.55 -7.21 -4.94
CA TRP A 299 -7.94 -7.66 -6.19
C TRP A 299 -6.87 -8.72 -5.90
N MET A 300 -6.91 -9.80 -6.67
CA MET A 300 -6.02 -10.94 -6.54
C MET A 300 -5.38 -11.31 -7.86
N GLN A 301 -4.23 -11.99 -7.78
CA GLN A 301 -3.46 -12.47 -8.93
C GLN A 301 -3.28 -13.99 -8.89
N SER A 302 -3.32 -14.63 -10.05
CA SER A 302 -3.19 -16.09 -10.17
C SER A 302 -1.74 -16.58 -10.11
N LEU A 303 -0.78 -15.75 -10.55
CA LEU A 303 0.64 -16.10 -10.65
C LEU A 303 1.52 -15.02 -9.98
N PRO A 304 1.63 -15.02 -8.65
CA PRO A 304 2.49 -14.07 -7.97
C PRO A 304 3.97 -14.34 -8.22
N LEU A 305 4.78 -13.28 -8.29
CA LEU A 305 6.22 -13.37 -8.54
C LEU A 305 6.92 -14.27 -7.53
N SER A 306 6.52 -14.20 -6.25
CA SER A 306 7.09 -15.02 -5.17
C SER A 306 6.96 -16.52 -5.47
N ARG A 307 5.80 -16.98 -5.95
CA ARG A 307 5.55 -18.38 -6.32
C ARG A 307 6.36 -18.79 -7.55
N LEU A 308 6.48 -17.91 -8.54
CA LEU A 308 7.30 -18.16 -9.73
C LEU A 308 8.78 -18.28 -9.35
N ALA A 309 9.28 -17.36 -8.52
CA ALA A 309 10.66 -17.35 -8.03
C ALA A 309 10.97 -18.60 -7.20
N ASP A 310 10.08 -18.97 -6.26
CA ASP A 310 10.15 -20.22 -5.51
C ASP A 310 10.30 -21.43 -6.43
N ARG A 311 9.45 -21.49 -7.47
CA ARG A 311 9.45 -22.63 -8.37
C ARG A 311 10.76 -22.73 -9.15
N ILE A 312 11.26 -21.60 -9.68
CA ILE A 312 12.54 -21.55 -10.38
C ILE A 312 13.68 -21.94 -9.44
N TYR A 313 13.72 -21.37 -8.23
CA TYR A 313 14.75 -21.70 -7.23
C TYR A 313 14.73 -23.18 -6.85
N SER A 314 13.54 -23.76 -6.65
CA SER A 314 13.38 -25.19 -6.32
C SER A 314 13.84 -26.12 -7.46
N ALA A 315 13.74 -25.67 -8.70
CA ALA A 315 14.08 -26.42 -9.91
C ALA A 315 15.54 -26.19 -10.36
N ALA A 316 16.20 -25.13 -9.88
CA ALA A 316 17.58 -24.83 -10.20
C ALA A 316 18.50 -25.97 -9.71
N PRO A 317 19.50 -26.39 -10.52
CA PRO A 317 20.49 -27.36 -10.07
C PRO A 317 21.16 -26.84 -8.80
N LYS A 318 21.17 -27.64 -7.73
CA LYS A 318 21.95 -27.35 -6.52
C LYS A 318 23.44 -27.55 -6.82
N GLY A 319 24.00 -26.68 -7.66
CA GLY A 319 25.34 -26.76 -8.24
C GLY A 319 26.41 -26.22 -7.29
N GLY A 320 26.70 -26.97 -6.22
CA GLY A 320 27.91 -26.83 -5.43
C GLY A 320 28.83 -28.03 -5.68
N GLY A 321 29.78 -27.86 -6.62
CA GLY A 321 31.02 -28.62 -6.78
C GLY A 321 31.07 -30.11 -6.38
N LYS A 322 30.85 -31.00 -7.35
CA LYS A 322 31.81 -32.08 -7.57
C LYS A 322 32.20 -32.04 -9.03
N GLN A 323 33.32 -31.39 -9.29
CA GLN A 323 34.16 -31.67 -10.45
C GLN A 323 34.51 -33.16 -10.33
N ARG A 324 33.69 -34.03 -10.93
CA ARG A 324 34.12 -35.36 -11.31
C ARG A 324 35.01 -35.11 -12.51
N ASP A 325 36.32 -35.20 -12.31
CA ASP A 325 37.26 -35.32 -13.40
C ASP A 325 36.77 -36.40 -14.35
N GLU A 326 36.41 -35.99 -15.56
CA GLU A 326 36.28 -36.84 -16.73
C GLU A 326 37.67 -37.39 -17.06
N GLY A 327 38.02 -38.49 -16.40
CA GLY A 327 39.36 -39.06 -16.51
C GLY A 327 39.49 -40.48 -15.98
N SER A 328 38.44 -41.31 -16.03
CA SER A 328 38.61 -42.78 -16.02
C SER A 328 37.30 -43.48 -16.37
N ILE A 329 37.16 -43.86 -17.63
CA ILE A 329 36.33 -45.00 -18.02
C ILE A 329 37.13 -46.22 -17.58
N LEU A 330 36.75 -46.84 -16.46
CA LEU A 330 36.84 -48.30 -16.19
C LEU A 330 36.31 -48.58 -14.76
N PRO A 331 35.23 -49.38 -14.61
CA PRO A 331 34.70 -49.75 -13.30
C PRO A 331 35.38 -51.02 -12.78
N GLY A 332 36.18 -50.89 -11.71
CA GLY A 332 36.51 -51.99 -10.80
C GLY A 332 37.43 -53.11 -11.35
N ALA A 333 38.36 -53.51 -10.48
CA ALA A 333 39.31 -54.63 -10.61
C ALA A 333 40.55 -54.38 -11.48
N ILE A 334 41.70 -54.84 -10.94
CA ILE A 334 43.06 -54.80 -11.49
C ILE A 334 43.89 -53.56 -11.09
N SER A 335 44.21 -53.42 -9.80
CA SER A 335 45.49 -52.83 -9.38
C SER A 335 46.23 -53.59 -8.26
N ASP A 336 45.68 -54.70 -7.76
CA ASP A 336 46.31 -55.55 -6.72
C ASP A 336 47.06 -56.80 -7.25
N ILE A 337 47.49 -56.84 -8.52
CA ILE A 337 48.16 -58.02 -9.10
C ILE A 337 49.61 -57.79 -9.58
N PHE A 338 50.17 -56.58 -9.51
CA PHE A 338 51.59 -56.36 -9.83
C PHE A 338 52.28 -55.45 -8.81
N GLY A 339 52.41 -55.95 -7.58
CA GLY A 339 53.29 -55.43 -6.55
C GLY A 339 53.96 -56.59 -5.81
N GLY A 340 54.99 -57.19 -6.43
CA GLY A 340 55.67 -58.35 -5.86
C GLY A 340 56.85 -58.85 -6.69
N LYS A 341 57.93 -58.07 -6.73
CA LYS A 341 59.34 -58.50 -6.56
C LYS A 341 60.28 -57.30 -6.64
#